data_AF-A0AAD4WE11-F1
#
_entry.id   AF-A0AAD4WE11-F1
#
_cell.length_a   1.000
_cell.length_b   1.000
_cell.length_c   1.000
_cell.angle_alpha   90.00
_cell.angle_beta   90.00
_cell.angle_gamma   90.00
#
_symmetry.space_group_name_H-M   'P 1'
#
loop_
_entity.id
_entity.type
_entity.pdbx_description
1 polymer ?
#
loop_
_entity_poly.entity_id
_entity_poly.type
_entity_poly.pdbx_seq_one_letter_code
_entity_poly.pdbx_strand_id
1 'polypeptide(L)'
;MATITDAQHYLLYFLICYLSTLLLRSLFNKYSTKPTPQLHPPSSPPALPVIGHLHHLTTAHQALSFQNLSTKYGPLLNLRLGASRMLLVLSASMATEIFKT
;
A
#
# COMPACT_ATOMS: atom_id res chain seq x y z
N MET A 1 33.72 17.44 25.38
CA MET A 1 32.34 17.98 25.27
C MET A 1 31.87 18.20 23.83
N ALA A 2 32.76 18.24 22.81
CA ALA A 2 32.35 18.42 21.41
C ALA A 2 31.77 17.16 20.73
N THR A 3 32.20 15.96 21.12
CA THR A 3 31.84 14.71 20.43
C THR A 3 30.36 14.32 20.54
N ILE A 4 29.70 14.67 21.66
CA ILE A 4 28.29 14.34 21.90
C ILE A 4 27.38 15.23 21.05
N THR A 5 27.71 16.52 20.93
CA THR A 5 26.95 17.46 20.09
C THR A 5 27.05 17.08 18.62
N ASP A 6 28.21 16.64 18.15
CA ASP A 6 28.40 16.20 16.75
C ASP A 6 27.53 14.97 16.43
N ALA A 7 27.53 13.96 17.30
CA ALA A 7 26.71 12.76 17.14
C ALA A 7 25.20 13.08 17.09
N GLN A 8 24.74 14.02 17.92
CA GLN A 8 23.35 14.48 17.91
C GLN A 8 22.99 15.18 16.59
N HIS A 9 23.89 15.98 16.03
CA HIS A 9 23.67 16.62 14.73
C HIS A 9 23.55 15.57 13.61
N TYR A 10 24.43 14.57 13.57
CA TYR A 10 24.33 13.50 12.57
C TYR A 10 23.02 12.71 12.66
N LEU A 11 22.57 12.39 13.87
CA LEU A 11 21.28 11.72 14.08
C LEU A 11 20.09 12.58 13.64
N LEU A 12 20.14 13.89 13.92
CA LEU A 12 19.12 14.83 13.48
C LEU A 12 19.05 14.90 11.95
N TYR A 13 20.21 15.07 11.28
CA TYR A 13 20.28 15.08 9.81
C TYR A 13 19.75 13.78 9.21
N PHE A 14 20.12 12.62 9.78
CA PHE A 14 19.63 11.32 9.35
C PHE A 14 18.10 11.23 9.44
N LEU A 15 17.52 11.66 10.56
CA LEU A 15 16.07 11.64 10.78
C LEU A 15 15.33 12.58 9.82
N ILE A 16 15.87 13.78 9.56
CA ILE A 16 15.32 14.73 8.59
C ILE A 16 15.35 14.14 7.17
N CYS A 17 16.48 13.57 6.75
CA CYS A 17 16.60 12.92 5.45
C CYS A 17 15.60 11.76 5.30
N TYR A 18 15.50 10.92 6.33
CA TYR A 18 14.54 9.80 6.34
C TYR A 18 13.10 10.31 6.19
N LEU A 19 12.67 11.29 6.99
CA LEU A 19 11.32 11.85 6.92
C LEU A 19 11.04 12.51 5.56
N SER A 20 12.02 13.21 4.99
CA SER A 20 11.93 13.82 3.67
C SER A 20 11.69 12.77 2.57
N THR A 21 12.46 11.68 2.56
CA THR A 21 12.26 10.60 1.58
C THR A 21 10.89 9.92 1.71
N LEU A 22 10.40 9.73 2.95
CA LEU A 22 9.05 9.21 3.19
C LEU A 22 7.96 10.14 2.66
N LEU A 23 8.13 11.44 2.85
CA LEU A 23 7.20 12.46 2.36
C LEU A 23 7.18 12.48 0.83
N LEU A 24 8.34 12.53 0.18
CA LEU A 24 8.46 12.46 -1.27
C LEU A 24 7.78 11.19 -1.81
N ARG A 25 8.09 10.02 -1.24
CA ARG A 25 7.47 8.75 -1.65
C ARG A 25 5.95 8.79 -1.51
N SER A 26 5.42 9.33 -0.42
CA SER A 26 3.97 9.48 -0.20
C SER A 26 3.32 10.34 -1.29
N LEU A 27 3.96 11.46 -1.64
CA LEU A 27 3.49 12.36 -2.70
C LEU A 27 3.53 11.67 -4.07
N PHE A 28 4.65 11.05 -4.45
CA PHE A 28 4.78 10.34 -5.73
C PHE A 28 3.81 9.16 -5.87
N ASN A 29 3.49 8.47 -4.77
CA ASN A 29 2.52 7.37 -4.79
C ASN A 29 1.09 7.83 -5.14
N LYS A 30 0.77 9.11 -4.86
CA LYS A 30 -0.52 9.73 -5.22
C LYS A 30 -0.61 10.10 -6.71
N TYR A 31 0.52 10.29 -7.39
CA TYR A 31 0.57 10.65 -8.81
C TYR A 31 0.49 9.46 -9.77
N SER A 32 0.54 8.22 -9.26
CA SER A 32 0.46 7.01 -10.09
C SER A 32 -0.97 6.49 -10.23
N THR A 33 -1.91 7.37 -10.58
CA THR A 33 -3.24 7.01 -11.07
C THR A 33 -3.54 7.90 -12.27
N LYS A 34 -3.21 7.41 -13.47
CA LYS A 34 -3.78 8.00 -14.68
C LYS A 34 -5.30 7.90 -14.55
N PRO A 35 -6.06 8.99 -14.68
CA PRO A 35 -7.51 8.90 -14.73
C PRO A 35 -7.88 8.18 -16.04
N THR A 36 -8.13 6.88 -15.97
CA THR A 36 -8.81 6.18 -17.06
C THR A 36 -10.26 6.62 -17.05
N PRO A 37 -10.85 6.95 -18.21
CA PRO A 37 -12.23 7.39 -18.27
C PRO A 37 -13.16 6.26 -17.83
N GLN A 38 -14.01 6.55 -16.84
CA GLN A 38 -15.28 5.85 -16.56
C GLN A 38 -15.27 4.45 -15.94
N LEU A 39 -14.17 3.94 -15.37
CA LEU A 39 -14.27 2.80 -14.44
C LEU A 39 -14.06 3.27 -13.01
N HIS A 40 -15.09 3.09 -12.18
CA HIS A 40 -14.92 3.23 -10.73
C HIS A 40 -13.83 2.25 -10.31
N PRO A 41 -12.73 2.72 -9.69
CA PRO A 41 -11.69 1.83 -9.23
C PRO A 41 -12.29 0.82 -8.23
N PRO A 42 -11.74 -0.39 -8.14
CA PRO A 42 -12.12 -1.34 -7.09
C PRO A 42 -12.04 -0.65 -5.73
N SER A 43 -12.92 -1.04 -4.80
CA SER A 43 -12.87 -0.54 -3.44
C SER A 43 -11.46 -0.79 -2.85
N SER A 44 -10.90 0.22 -2.18
CA SER A 44 -9.60 0.13 -1.52
C SER A 44 -9.79 0.42 -0.04
N PRO A 45 -9.35 -0.47 0.86
CA PRO A 45 -9.22 -0.15 2.27
C PRO A 45 -8.22 1.01 2.49
N PRO A 46 -8.17 1.59 3.69
CA PRO A 46 -7.13 2.56 4.05
C PRO A 46 -5.73 1.92 4.03
N ALA A 47 -4.76 2.59 3.40
CA ALA A 47 -3.41 2.06 3.20
C ALA A 47 -2.35 2.92 3.92
N LEU A 48 -1.42 2.28 4.62
CA LEU A 48 -0.28 2.97 5.24
C LEU A 48 0.73 3.44 4.15
N PRO A 49 1.36 4.61 4.29
CA PRO A 49 2.19 5.23 3.23
C PRO A 49 3.34 4.34 2.74
N VAL A 50 3.98 3.56 3.63
CA VAL A 50 5.17 2.76 3.31
C VAL A 50 4.85 1.30 3.03
N ILE A 51 4.03 0.70 3.89
CA ILE A 51 3.70 -0.73 3.93
C ILE A 51 2.47 -1.04 3.07
N GLY A 52 1.61 -0.06 2.81
CA GLY A 52 0.32 -0.26 2.15
C GLY A 52 -0.66 -1.03 3.05
N HIS A 53 -1.31 -2.03 2.49
CA HIS A 53 -2.29 -2.93 3.11
C HIS A 53 -1.67 -4.20 3.70
N LEU A 54 -0.35 -4.38 3.62
CA LEU A 54 0.32 -5.54 4.24
C LEU A 54 0.01 -5.64 5.73
N HIS A 55 -0.29 -4.53 6.41
CA HIS A 55 -0.71 -4.52 7.81
C HIS A 55 -2.05 -5.24 8.08
N HIS A 56 -2.88 -5.44 7.06
CA HIS A 56 -4.12 -6.25 7.15
C HIS A 56 -3.87 -7.74 6.85
N LEU A 57 -2.73 -8.08 6.26
CA LEU A 57 -2.39 -9.42 5.81
C LEU A 57 -1.41 -10.06 6.80
N THR A 58 -1.96 -10.71 7.82
CA THR A 58 -1.14 -11.46 8.78
C THR A 58 -0.55 -12.69 8.09
N THR A 59 0.77 -12.86 8.16
CA THR A 59 1.52 -13.91 7.45
C THR A 59 1.04 -15.32 7.76
N ALA A 60 0.54 -15.57 8.97
CA ALA A 60 0.03 -16.87 9.39
C ALA A 60 -1.31 -17.26 8.73
N HIS A 61 -2.13 -16.28 8.33
CA HIS A 61 -3.52 -16.53 7.92
C HIS A 61 -3.96 -15.61 6.76
N GLN A 62 -3.15 -15.54 5.71
CA GLN A 62 -3.41 -14.67 4.56
C GLN A 62 -4.77 -14.93 3.91
N ALA A 63 -5.17 -16.20 3.75
CA ALA A 63 -6.46 -16.57 3.18
C ALA A 63 -7.65 -16.03 4.00
N LEU A 64 -7.60 -16.13 5.33
CA LEU A 64 -8.63 -15.58 6.22
C LEU A 64 -8.63 -14.05 6.20
N SER A 65 -7.46 -13.41 6.15
CA SER A 65 -7.35 -11.96 6.00
C SER A 65 -8.00 -11.47 4.70
N PHE A 66 -7.78 -12.16 3.58
CA PHE A 66 -8.41 -11.82 2.31
C PHE A 66 -9.93 -12.02 2.35
N GLN A 67 -10.41 -13.10 2.96
CA GLN A 67 -11.85 -13.33 3.14
C GLN A 67 -12.49 -12.22 3.98
N ASN A 68 -11.88 -11.84 5.10
CA ASN A 68 -12.38 -10.77 5.96
C ASN A 68 -12.42 -9.41 5.24
N LEU A 69 -11.39 -9.11 4.44
CA LEU A 69 -11.38 -7.92 3.60
C LEU A 69 -12.50 -7.95 2.56
N SER A 70 -12.73 -9.09 1.92
CA SER A 70 -13.80 -9.27 0.94
C SER A 70 -15.18 -9.07 1.51
N THR A 71 -15.44 -9.61 2.70
CA THR A 71 -16.74 -9.47 3.37
C THR A 71 -17.04 -8.01 3.68
N LYS A 72 -16.00 -7.20 3.98
CA LYS A 72 -16.16 -5.80 4.36
C LYS A 72 -16.21 -4.83 3.19
N TYR A 73 -15.39 -5.07 2.15
CA TYR A 73 -15.19 -4.11 1.06
C TYR A 73 -15.67 -4.60 -0.30
N GLY A 74 -16.03 -5.89 -0.42
CA GLY A 74 -16.52 -6.51 -1.65
C GLY A 74 -15.54 -7.49 -2.31
N PRO A 75 -15.98 -8.24 -3.33
CA PRO A 75 -15.23 -9.32 -3.96
C PRO A 75 -14.11 -8.87 -4.92
N LEU A 76 -13.99 -7.57 -5.19
CA LEU A 76 -12.96 -6.98 -6.06
C LEU A 76 -12.28 -5.83 -5.33
N LEU A 77 -11.00 -6.00 -4.99
CA LEU A 77 -10.27 -5.05 -4.14
C LEU A 77 -8.92 -4.69 -4.74
N ASN A 78 -8.51 -3.43 -4.59
CA ASN A 78 -7.19 -2.98 -4.97
C ASN A 78 -6.31 -2.82 -3.73
N LEU A 79 -5.27 -3.65 -3.61
CA LEU A 79 -4.37 -3.70 -2.47
C LEU A 79 -2.95 -3.27 -2.86
N ARG A 80 -2.45 -2.21 -2.24
CA ARG A 80 -1.02 -1.86 -2.21
C ARG A 80 -0.24 -2.74 -1.22
N LEU A 81 0.79 -3.47 -1.67
CA LEU A 81 1.73 -4.23 -0.83
C LEU A 81 3.12 -3.59 -0.92
N GLY A 82 3.41 -2.67 0.00
CA GLY A 82 4.64 -1.89 -0.05
C GLY A 82 4.72 -1.03 -1.30
N ALA A 83 5.67 -1.36 -2.20
CA ALA A 83 5.83 -0.71 -3.49
C ALA A 83 5.00 -1.33 -4.62
N SER A 84 4.45 -2.54 -4.41
CA SER A 84 3.65 -3.25 -5.42
C SER A 84 2.15 -2.97 -5.26
N ARG A 85 1.38 -3.10 -6.35
CA ARG A 85 -0.09 -3.09 -6.34
C ARG A 85 -0.59 -4.47 -6.77
N MET A 86 -1.64 -4.94 -6.10
CA MET A 86 -2.25 -6.25 -6.28
C MET A 86 -3.76 -6.06 -6.38
N LEU A 87 -4.37 -6.66 -7.41
CA LEU A 87 -5.82 -6.76 -7.51
C LEU A 87 -6.25 -8.09 -6.88
N LEU A 88 -7.05 -8.03 -5.82
CA LEU A 88 -7.65 -9.20 -5.21
C LEU A 88 -9.03 -9.46 -5.84
N VAL A 89 -9.21 -10.67 -6.34
CA VAL A 89 -10.43 -11.11 -7.03
C VAL A 89 -10.93 -12.37 -6.34
N LEU A 90 -12.10 -12.29 -5.71
CA LEU A 90 -12.72 -13.39 -4.96
C LEU A 90 -14.03 -13.88 -5.60
N SER A 91 -14.34 -13.41 -6.80
CA SER A 91 -15.45 -13.90 -7.63
C SER A 91 -14.94 -14.73 -8.80
N ALA A 92 -15.48 -15.94 -8.95
CA ALA A 92 -15.14 -16.83 -10.07
C ALA A 92 -15.52 -16.22 -11.43
N SER A 93 -16.64 -15.50 -11.52
CA SER A 93 -17.06 -14.86 -12.77
C SER A 93 -16.12 -13.72 -13.17
N MET A 94 -15.52 -13.02 -12.21
CA MET A 94 -14.57 -11.96 -12.51
C MET A 94 -13.19 -12.53 -12.85
N ALA A 95 -12.78 -13.60 -12.18
CA ALA A 95 -11.55 -14.30 -12.50
C ALA A 95 -11.59 -14.82 -13.95
N THR A 96 -12.69 -15.44 -14.37
CA THR A 96 -12.80 -15.93 -15.75
C THR A 96 -12.73 -14.80 -16.78
N GLU A 97 -13.33 -13.63 -16.54
CA GLU A 97 -13.18 -12.48 -17.43
C GLU A 97 -11.73 -11.97 -17.51
N ILE A 98 -11.01 -11.95 -16.38
CA ILE A 98 -9.59 -11.50 -16.36
C ILE A 98 -8.69 -12.48 -17.12
N PHE A 99 -8.89 -13.79 -16.94
CA PHE A 99 -8.06 -14.84 -17.55
C PHE A 99 -8.43 -15.18 -18.99
N LYS A 100 -9.49 -14.59 -19.56
CA LYS A 100 -9.82 -14.73 -21.00
C LYS A 100 -8.89 -13.93 -21.92
N THR A 101 -8.07 -13.05 -21.36
CA THR A 101 -7.12 -12.18 -22.09
C THR A 101 -5.76 -12.85 -22.19
#